data_AF-A0A7C4GKP2-F1
#
_entry.id   AF-A0A7C4GKP2-F1
#
_cell.length_a   1.000
_cell.length_b   1.000
_cell.length_c   1.000
_cell.angle_alpha   90.00
_cell.angle_beta   90.00
_cell.angle_gamma   90.00
#
_symmetry.space_group_name_H-M   'P 1'
#
loop_
_entity.id
_entity.type
_entity.pdbx_description
1 polymer ?
#
loop_
_entity_poly.entity_id
_entity_poly.type
_entity_poly.pdbx_seq_one_letter_code
_entity_poly.pdbx_strand_id
1 'polypeptide(L)'
;MDLPICSFDLKSGMLCPRCEEKILRGLYDDLDIKVMKTFIELEKELPKLAKTGYVKTVEFADTIYIILKEDSLKYIDQETLYLLKKKLREKLGKKIKIIEDDKNVSRFIEKLVAPARIITINKIWLPDGSEEIRVILDRERSLQAASSVIEVVKKVK
;
A
#
# COMPACT_ATOMS: atom_id res chain seq x y z
N MET A 1 1.16 -11.14 -11.96
CA MET A 1 0.77 -10.35 -10.79
C MET A 1 -0.74 -10.18 -10.83
N ASP A 2 -1.42 -10.22 -9.68
CA ASP A 2 -2.85 -9.94 -9.61
C ASP A 2 -3.06 -8.42 -9.46
N LEU A 3 -3.64 -7.79 -10.48
CA LEU A 3 -3.83 -6.35 -10.57
C LEU A 3 -5.32 -6.01 -10.73
N PRO A 4 -5.81 -4.97 -10.05
CA PRO A 4 -7.21 -4.56 -10.17
C PRO A 4 -7.53 -3.90 -11.52
N ILE A 5 -6.53 -3.40 -12.23
CA ILE A 5 -6.64 -2.83 -13.59
C ILE A 5 -6.00 -3.81 -14.58
N CYS A 6 -6.60 -3.96 -15.76
CA CYS A 6 -6.11 -4.85 -16.80
C CYS A 6 -4.68 -4.47 -17.24
N SER A 7 -3.81 -5.48 -17.39
CA SER A 7 -2.42 -5.27 -17.81
C SER A 7 -2.30 -4.68 -19.22
N PHE A 8 -3.28 -4.94 -20.09
CA PHE A 8 -3.37 -4.32 -21.41
C PHE A 8 -3.61 -2.81 -21.29
N ASP A 9 -4.63 -2.39 -20.54
CA ASP A 9 -4.98 -0.97 -20.33
C ASP A 9 -3.83 -0.18 -19.70
N LEU A 10 -3.11 -0.80 -18.76
CA LEU A 10 -1.92 -0.21 -18.14
C LEU A 10 -0.78 -0.01 -19.16
N LYS A 11 -0.62 -0.91 -20.14
CA LYS A 11 0.41 -0.80 -21.18
C LYS A 11 0.01 0.14 -22.31
N SER A 12 -1.24 0.09 -22.76
CA SER A 12 -1.75 0.89 -23.88
C SER A 12 -2.06 2.33 -23.49
N GLY A 13 -2.34 2.57 -22.20
CA GLY A 13 -2.86 3.85 -21.72
C GLY A 13 -4.33 4.09 -22.10
N MET A 14 -4.97 3.16 -22.81
CA MET A 14 -6.39 3.19 -23.13
C MET A 14 -7.15 2.33 -22.11
N LEU A 15 -7.91 2.98 -21.25
CA LEU A 15 -8.73 2.31 -20.25
C LEU A 15 -9.98 1.74 -20.92
N CYS A 16 -10.28 0.46 -20.68
CA CYS A 16 -11.59 -0.07 -21.04
C CYS A 16 -12.68 0.49 -20.10
N PRO A 17 -13.97 0.45 -20.49
CA PRO A 17 -15.06 1.02 -19.69
C PRO A 17 -15.09 0.52 -18.23
N ARG A 18 -14.71 -0.76 -18.01
CA ARG A 18 -14.63 -1.36 -16.67
C ARG A 18 -13.51 -0.79 -15.80
N CYS A 19 -12.36 -0.48 -16.40
CA CYS A 19 -11.22 0.09 -15.68
C CYS A 19 -11.45 1.59 -15.42
N GLU A 20 -12.04 2.28 -16.40
CA GLU A 20 -12.44 3.69 -16.26
C GLU A 20 -13.47 3.87 -15.15
N GLU A 21 -14.48 3.02 -15.06
CA GLU A 21 -15.49 3.07 -13.98
C GLU A 21 -14.85 2.96 -12.59
N LYS A 22 -13.82 2.13 -12.43
CA LYS A 22 -13.12 1.99 -11.13
C LYS A 22 -12.39 3.28 -10.74
N ILE A 23 -11.81 3.98 -11.71
CA ILE A 23 -11.12 5.25 -11.49
C ILE A 23 -12.14 6.36 -11.21
N LEU A 24 -13.22 6.42 -11.97
CA LEU A 24 -14.32 7.38 -11.77
C LEU A 24 -14.98 7.24 -10.39
N ARG A 25 -15.07 6.01 -9.87
CA ARG A 25 -15.55 5.74 -8.50
C ARG A 25 -14.54 6.12 -7.42
N GLY A 26 -13.35 6.59 -7.77
CA GLY A 26 -12.28 6.95 -6.84
C GLY A 26 -11.64 5.73 -6.14
N LEU A 27 -11.79 4.53 -6.70
CA LEU A 27 -11.17 3.33 -6.13
C LEU A 27 -9.64 3.34 -6.34
N TYR A 28 -9.20 3.87 -7.49
CA TYR A 28 -7.80 3.99 -7.88
C TYR A 28 -7.54 5.38 -8.45
N ASP A 29 -6.38 5.94 -8.13
CA ASP A 29 -5.93 7.26 -8.61
C ASP A 29 -4.83 7.14 -9.69
N ASP A 30 -4.38 8.28 -10.21
CA ASP A 30 -3.29 8.33 -11.19
C ASP A 30 -1.97 7.76 -10.63
N LEU A 31 -1.79 7.85 -9.32
CA LEU A 31 -0.61 7.34 -8.64
C LEU A 31 -0.66 5.81 -8.56
N ASP A 32 -1.81 5.21 -8.28
CA ASP A 32 -2.07 3.78 -8.38
C ASP A 32 -1.74 3.28 -9.80
N ILE A 33 -2.22 3.98 -10.83
CA ILE A 33 -1.96 3.63 -12.23
C ILE A 33 -0.45 3.67 -12.53
N LYS A 34 0.24 4.74 -12.12
CA LYS A 34 1.69 4.90 -12.34
C LYS A 34 2.50 3.81 -11.64
N VAL A 35 2.10 3.45 -10.41
CA VAL A 35 2.73 2.38 -9.64
C VAL A 35 2.48 1.03 -10.32
N MET A 36 1.24 0.71 -10.68
CA MET A 36 0.91 -0.55 -11.37
C MET A 36 1.63 -0.70 -12.72
N LYS A 37 1.75 0.37 -13.51
CA LYS A 37 2.56 0.37 -14.74
C LYS A 37 4.03 0.02 -14.45
N THR A 38 4.59 0.63 -13.40
CA THR A 38 5.96 0.35 -12.98
C THR A 38 6.13 -1.10 -12.53
N PHE A 39 5.16 -1.67 -11.81
CA PHE A 39 5.18 -3.08 -11.42
C PHE A 39 5.18 -4.02 -12.63
N ILE A 40 4.36 -3.76 -13.65
CA ILE A 40 4.32 -4.57 -14.88
C ILE A 40 5.66 -4.54 -15.63
N GLU A 41 6.31 -3.38 -15.69
CA GLU A 41 7.62 -3.27 -16.30
C GLU A 41 8.68 -4.07 -15.54
N LEU A 42 8.67 -3.95 -14.20
CA LEU A 42 9.60 -4.66 -13.33
C LEU A 42 9.32 -6.17 -13.24
N GLU A 43 8.07 -6.62 -13.47
CA GLU A 43 7.71 -8.04 -13.51
C GLU A 43 8.51 -8.80 -14.60
N LYS A 44 8.89 -8.12 -15.69
CA LYS A 44 9.75 -8.71 -16.74
C LYS A 44 11.15 -9.03 -16.23
N GLU A 45 11.68 -8.18 -15.35
CA GLU A 45 13.02 -8.33 -14.75
C GLU A 45 12.97 -9.22 -13.49
N LEU A 46 11.82 -9.23 -12.80
CA LEU A 46 11.62 -9.87 -11.50
C LEU A 46 10.40 -10.81 -11.53
N PRO A 47 10.56 -12.05 -12.01
CA PRO A 47 9.46 -13.02 -12.16
C PRO A 47 8.74 -13.34 -10.84
N LYS A 48 9.42 -13.14 -9.69
CA LYS A 48 8.86 -13.35 -8.35
C LYS A 48 7.68 -12.41 -8.04
N LEU A 49 7.62 -11.24 -8.69
CA LEU A 49 6.48 -10.31 -8.57
C LEU A 49 5.18 -10.90 -9.13
N ALA A 50 5.27 -11.88 -10.02
CA ALA A 50 4.08 -12.43 -10.68
C ALA A 50 3.09 -13.08 -9.71
N LYS A 51 3.56 -13.56 -8.55
CA LYS A 51 2.74 -14.18 -7.50
C LYS A 51 2.16 -13.19 -6.49
N THR A 52 2.46 -11.90 -6.65
CA THR A 52 1.94 -10.86 -5.73
C THR A 52 0.62 -10.30 -6.22
N GLY A 53 -0.15 -9.72 -5.29
CA GLY A 53 -1.37 -9.00 -5.61
C GLY A 53 -1.28 -7.54 -5.20
N TYR A 54 -1.78 -6.63 -6.02
CA TYR A 54 -1.88 -5.22 -5.70
C TYR A 54 -3.22 -4.91 -5.02
N VAL A 55 -3.21 -4.07 -3.99
CA VAL A 55 -4.42 -3.59 -3.31
C VAL A 55 -4.63 -2.11 -3.60
N LYS A 56 -3.70 -1.26 -3.14
CA LYS A 56 -3.81 0.20 -3.27
C LYS A 56 -2.48 0.87 -3.00
N THR A 57 -2.30 2.09 -3.49
CA THR A 57 -1.22 2.97 -3.08
C THR A 57 -1.78 4.22 -2.44
N VAL A 58 -1.11 4.68 -1.39
CA VAL A 58 -1.43 5.92 -0.70
C VAL A 58 -0.18 6.77 -0.59
N GLU A 59 -0.25 7.99 -1.08
CA GLU A 59 0.78 8.98 -0.84
C GLU A 59 0.48 9.78 0.42
N PHE A 60 1.48 9.91 1.31
CA PHE A 60 1.42 10.80 2.46
C PHE A 60 2.74 11.54 2.65
N ALA A 61 2.70 12.86 2.67
CA ALA A 61 3.87 13.73 2.76
C ALA A 61 4.93 13.39 1.68
N ASP A 62 6.08 12.85 2.09
CA ASP A 62 7.19 12.45 1.20
C ASP A 62 7.33 10.92 1.09
N THR A 63 6.29 10.17 1.45
CA THR A 63 6.30 8.70 1.44
C THR A 63 5.11 8.13 0.69
N ILE A 64 5.39 7.20 -0.21
CA ILE A 64 4.41 6.41 -0.95
C ILE A 64 4.31 5.04 -0.29
N TYR A 65 3.11 4.73 0.22
CA TYR A 65 2.75 3.47 0.84
C TYR A 65 2.08 2.59 -0.21
N ILE A 66 2.72 1.49 -0.59
CA ILE A 66 2.19 0.52 -1.54
C ILE A 66 1.68 -0.68 -0.74
N ILE A 67 0.39 -0.94 -0.84
CA ILE A 67 -0.28 -2.04 -0.17
C ILE A 67 -0.45 -3.19 -1.16
N LEU A 68 0.16 -4.33 -0.81
CA LEU A 68 0.01 -5.59 -1.53
C LEU A 68 -0.99 -6.49 -0.79
N LYS A 69 -1.51 -7.51 -1.48
CA LYS A 69 -2.37 -8.52 -0.85
C LYS A 69 -1.59 -9.29 0.22
N GLU A 70 -2.32 -9.81 1.20
CA GLU A 70 -1.81 -10.75 2.19
C GLU A 70 -0.95 -11.84 1.51
N ASP A 71 0.16 -12.21 2.15
CA ASP A 71 1.14 -13.21 1.69
C ASP A 71 1.96 -12.86 0.44
N SER A 72 1.78 -11.68 -0.15
CA SER A 72 2.54 -11.27 -1.34
C SER A 72 4.06 -11.20 -1.08
N LEU A 73 4.50 -10.72 0.09
CA LEU A 73 5.92 -10.57 0.39
C LEU A 73 6.59 -11.91 0.71
N LYS A 74 5.84 -12.97 1.04
CA LYS A 74 6.41 -14.31 1.25
C LYS A 74 7.10 -14.88 0.01
N TYR A 75 6.66 -14.44 -1.18
CA TYR A 75 7.22 -14.89 -2.46
C TYR A 75 8.40 -14.04 -2.95
N ILE A 76 8.70 -12.93 -2.26
CA ILE A 76 9.75 -11.98 -2.63
C ILE A 76 10.87 -12.06 -1.60
N ASP A 77 12.09 -12.40 -2.05
CA ASP A 77 13.27 -12.33 -1.20
C ASP A 77 13.72 -10.88 -0.94
N GLN A 78 14.60 -10.70 0.04
CA GLN A 78 15.05 -9.37 0.45
C GLN A 78 15.79 -8.60 -0.65
N GLU A 79 16.52 -9.28 -1.53
CA GLU A 79 17.26 -8.66 -2.63
C GLU A 79 16.30 -8.11 -3.69
N THR A 80 15.32 -8.92 -4.09
CA THR A 80 14.24 -8.53 -5.01
C THR A 80 13.44 -7.38 -4.43
N LEU A 81 13.12 -7.42 -3.13
CA LEU A 81 12.39 -6.34 -2.45
C LEU A 81 13.21 -5.04 -2.40
N TYR A 82 14.52 -5.14 -2.17
CA TYR A 82 15.43 -4.00 -2.16
C TYR A 82 15.51 -3.36 -3.56
N LEU A 83 15.71 -4.16 -4.60
CA LEU A 83 15.77 -3.70 -5.98
C LEU A 83 14.46 -3.05 -6.43
N LEU A 84 13.32 -3.67 -6.09
CA LEU A 84 11.99 -3.13 -6.32
C LEU A 84 11.82 -1.75 -5.69
N LYS A 85 12.15 -1.61 -4.39
CA LYS A 85 12.08 -0.33 -3.69
C LYS A 85 13.00 0.72 -4.31
N LYS A 86 14.21 0.33 -4.74
CA LYS A 86 15.16 1.23 -5.40
C LYS A 86 14.60 1.76 -6.73
N LYS A 87 14.12 0.87 -7.61
CA LYS A 87 13.55 1.23 -8.91
C LYS A 87 12.29 2.10 -8.77
N LEU A 88 11.41 1.76 -7.83
CA LEU A 88 10.21 2.56 -7.54
C LEU A 88 10.59 3.95 -7.03
N ARG A 89 11.59 4.04 -6.13
CA ARG A 89 12.10 5.32 -5.64
C ARG A 89 12.71 6.17 -6.76
N GLU A 90 13.48 5.57 -7.66
CA GLU A 90 14.06 6.26 -8.82
C GLU A 90 12.98 6.84 -9.74
N LYS A 91 11.89 6.10 -9.99
CA LYS A 91 10.80 6.55 -10.87
C LYS A 91 9.81 7.51 -10.22
N LEU A 92 9.56 7.36 -8.91
CA LEU A 92 8.53 8.12 -8.21
C LEU A 92 9.11 9.31 -7.41
N GLY A 93 10.43 9.32 -7.17
CA GLY A 93 11.14 10.41 -6.49
C GLY A 93 10.91 10.49 -4.98
N LYS A 94 10.06 9.64 -4.41
CA LYS A 94 9.65 9.66 -3.00
C LYS A 94 10.10 8.41 -2.25
N LYS A 95 10.06 8.44 -0.92
CA LYS A 95 10.35 7.25 -0.09
C LYS A 95 9.26 6.21 -0.34
N ILE A 96 9.66 4.95 -0.52
CA ILE A 96 8.73 3.85 -0.80
C ILE A 96 8.64 2.93 0.42
N LYS A 97 7.42 2.73 0.90
CA LYS A 97 7.11 1.74 1.93
C LYS A 97 6.14 0.71 1.35
N ILE A 98 6.56 -0.54 1.32
CA ILE A 98 5.75 -1.65 0.81
C ILE A 98 5.25 -2.44 2.02
N ILE A 99 3.95 -2.67 2.09
CA ILE A 99 3.27 -3.32 3.22
C ILE A 99 2.26 -4.33 2.66
N GLU A 100 2.02 -5.42 3.39
CA GLU A 100 0.93 -6.35 3.08
C GLU A 100 -0.33 -5.93 3.81
N ASP A 101 -1.46 -5.99 3.11
CA ASP A 101 -2.77 -5.93 3.73
C ASP A 101 -2.96 -7.09 4.72
N ASP A 102 -3.76 -6.83 5.75
CA ASP A 102 -4.13 -7.81 6.77
C ASP A 102 -5.61 -7.63 7.09
N LYS A 103 -6.34 -8.73 7.23
CA LYS A 103 -7.76 -8.69 7.61
C LYS A 103 -7.95 -8.07 9.00
N ASN A 104 -6.97 -8.25 9.88
CA ASN A 104 -6.96 -7.64 11.20
C ASN A 104 -6.33 -6.24 11.11
N VAL A 105 -7.15 -5.21 11.34
CA VAL A 105 -6.72 -3.79 11.30
C VAL A 105 -5.55 -3.52 12.25
N SER A 106 -5.52 -4.15 13.43
CA SER A 106 -4.42 -3.98 14.38
C SER A 106 -3.08 -4.46 13.83
N ARG A 107 -3.05 -5.63 13.17
CA ARG A 107 -1.84 -6.16 12.52
C ARG A 107 -1.42 -5.31 11.32
N PHE A 108 -2.38 -4.80 10.55
CA PHE A 108 -2.10 -3.87 9.47
C PHE A 108 -1.41 -2.60 10.00
N ILE A 109 -1.94 -2.02 11.09
CA ILE A 109 -1.35 -0.85 11.76
C ILE A 109 0.06 -1.17 12.26
N GLU A 110 0.30 -2.33 12.88
CA GLU A 110 1.64 -2.77 13.30
C GLU A 110 2.65 -2.76 12.16
N LYS A 111 2.31 -3.37 11.02
CA LYS A 111 3.17 -3.37 9.82
C LYS A 111 3.39 -1.95 9.29
N LEU A 112 2.37 -1.09 9.40
CA LEU A 112 2.42 0.26 8.89
C LEU A 112 3.27 1.21 9.75
N VAL A 113 3.31 1.03 11.07
CA VAL A 113 4.13 1.87 11.95
C VAL A 113 5.57 1.39 12.09
N ALA A 114 5.88 0.16 11.66
CA ALA A 114 7.23 -0.38 11.69
C ALA A 114 8.26 0.59 11.05
N PRO A 115 9.40 0.90 11.69
CA PRO A 115 9.96 0.24 12.88
C PRO A 115 9.53 0.83 14.23
N ALA A 116 8.62 1.81 14.26
CA ALA A 116 8.10 2.33 15.53
C ALA A 116 7.34 1.21 16.28
N ARG A 117 7.50 1.17 17.60
CA ARG A 117 6.84 0.18 18.45
C ARG A 117 5.48 0.71 18.89
N ILE A 118 4.46 -0.14 18.78
CA ILE A 118 3.15 0.12 19.37
C ILE A 118 3.22 -0.26 20.84
N ILE A 119 2.88 0.69 21.71
CA ILE A 119 2.72 0.44 23.14
C ILE A 119 1.36 -0.20 23.40
N THR A 120 0.30 0.30 22.77
CA THR A 120 -1.08 -0.17 22.99
C THR A 120 -1.98 0.14 21.79
N ILE A 121 -2.90 -0.78 21.48
CA ILE A 121 -4.03 -0.56 20.57
C ILE A 121 -5.31 -0.78 21.37
N ASN A 122 -6.11 0.28 21.55
CA ASN A 122 -7.40 0.21 22.21
C ASN A 122 -8.50 0.34 21.17
N LYS A 123 -9.44 -0.61 21.17
CA LYS A 123 -10.68 -0.54 20.38
C LYS A 123 -11.81 -0.10 21.30
N ILE A 124 -12.34 1.09 21.06
CA ILE A 124 -13.40 1.73 21.85
C ILE A 124 -14.70 1.60 21.05
N TRP A 125 -15.73 1.06 21.69
CA TRP A 125 -17.08 0.99 21.14
C TRP A 125 -17.89 2.16 21.66
N LEU A 126 -18.37 3.00 20.76
CA LEU A 126 -19.15 4.17 21.11
C LEU A 126 -20.65 3.83 21.23
N PRO A 127 -21.42 4.58 22.03
CA PRO A 127 -22.86 4.33 22.22
C PRO A 127 -23.70 4.48 20.94
N ASP A 128 -23.18 5.17 19.93
CA ASP A 128 -23.78 5.30 18.60
C ASP A 128 -23.53 4.07 17.71
N GLY A 129 -22.84 3.06 18.23
CA GLY A 129 -22.47 1.83 17.51
C GLY A 129 -21.21 1.96 16.66
N SER A 130 -20.56 3.12 16.65
CA SER A 130 -19.29 3.30 15.93
C SER A 130 -18.10 2.75 16.72
N GLU A 131 -17.00 2.52 16.02
CA GLU A 131 -15.75 2.00 16.59
C GLU A 131 -14.63 3.04 16.44
N GLU A 132 -13.94 3.34 17.54
CA GLU A 132 -12.71 4.13 17.53
C GLU A 132 -11.51 3.26 17.88
N ILE A 133 -10.45 3.35 17.07
CA ILE A 133 -9.18 2.65 17.32
C ILE A 133 -8.14 3.68 17.75
N ARG A 134 -7.69 3.59 19.01
CA ARG A 134 -6.64 4.43 19.56
C ARG A 134 -5.32 3.66 19.62
N VAL A 135 -4.33 4.14 18.85
CA VAL A 135 -2.99 3.55 18.78
C VAL A 135 -2.02 4.44 19.54
N ILE A 136 -1.31 3.90 20.52
CA ILE A 136 -0.27 4.58 21.30
C ILE A 136 1.08 4.07 20.81
N LEU A 137 1.94 4.98 20.34
CA LEU A 137 3.27 4.67 19.82
C LEU A 137 4.37 5.11 20.79
N ASP A 138 5.50 4.42 20.77
CA ASP A 138 6.70 4.80 21.52
C ASP A 138 7.30 6.12 20.97
N ARG A 139 7.68 7.04 21.87
CA ARG A 139 7.90 8.48 21.59
C ARG A 139 9.05 8.78 20.62
N GLU A 140 10.01 7.87 20.47
CA GLU A 140 11.29 8.17 19.83
C GLU A 140 11.22 8.34 18.28
N ARG A 141 10.17 7.82 17.62
CA ARG A 141 10.03 7.87 16.13
C ARG A 141 8.60 8.16 15.62
N SER A 142 7.69 8.63 16.47
CA SER A 142 6.24 8.45 16.28
C SER A 142 5.48 9.64 15.65
N LEU A 143 6.07 10.84 15.57
CA LEU A 143 5.34 12.03 15.11
C LEU A 143 4.98 12.01 13.61
N GLN A 144 5.87 11.55 12.74
CA GLN A 144 5.56 11.39 11.30
C GLN A 144 4.71 10.15 11.00
N ALA A 145 4.84 9.10 11.83
CA ALA A 145 4.09 7.87 11.64
C ALA A 145 2.59 8.08 11.91
N ALA A 146 2.22 8.80 12.97
CA ALA A 146 0.83 8.92 13.42
C ALA A 146 -0.13 9.46 12.34
N SER A 147 0.20 10.57 11.68
CA SER A 147 -0.65 11.16 10.64
C SER A 147 -0.74 10.29 9.38
N SER A 148 0.39 9.68 8.99
CA SER A 148 0.44 8.77 7.84
C SER A 148 -0.42 7.52 8.05
N VAL A 149 -0.47 6.99 9.27
CA VAL A 149 -1.27 5.80 9.60
C VAL A 149 -2.74 6.07 9.39
N ILE A 150 -3.22 7.21 9.88
CA ILE A 150 -4.64 7.56 9.80
C ILE A 150 -5.06 7.67 8.33
N GLU A 151 -4.27 8.34 7.49
CA GLU A 151 -4.63 8.53 6.08
C GLU A 151 -4.58 7.22 5.29
N VAL A 152 -3.56 6.38 5.51
CA VAL A 152 -3.45 5.09 4.82
C VAL A 152 -4.57 4.14 5.25
N VAL A 153 -4.89 4.07 6.55
CA VAL A 153 -5.99 3.22 7.04
C VAL A 153 -7.32 3.66 6.44
N LYS A 154 -7.64 4.97 6.44
CA LYS A 154 -8.89 5.51 5.84
C LYS A 154 -9.06 5.21 4.35
N LYS A 155 -7.95 5.11 3.60
CA LYS A 155 -8.00 4.87 2.15
C LYS A 155 -8.06 3.38 1.79
N VAL A 156 -7.66 2.49 2.70
CA VAL A 156 -7.51 1.05 2.46
C VAL A 156 -8.58 0.21 3.18
N LYS A 157 -9.04 0.64 4.37
CA LYS A 157 -10.07 -0.01 5.17
C LYS A 157 -11.33 0.85 5.22
#